data_AF-A0A382GNA5-F1
#
_entry.id   AF-A0A382GNA5-F1
#
_cell.length_a   1.000
_cell.length_b   1.000
_cell.length_c   1.000
_cell.angle_alpha   90.00
_cell.angle_beta   90.00
_cell.angle_gamma   90.00
#
_symmetry.space_group_name_H-M   'P 1'
#
loop_
_entity.id
_entity.type
_entity.pdbx_description
1 polymer ?
#
loop_
_entity_poly.entity_id
_entity_poly.type
_entity_poly.pdbx_seq_one_letter_code
_entity_poly.pdbx_strand_id
1 'polypeptide(L)'
;MYKRFSRISIPFLLFSLNNISGDVIGQKKVICLRVEFQESESSGTTGNGHFLMNPDTTCGNYIIDPPPHDKTYFQSQLEAVNNYFHSVSYQKFGIDLDQSNIFPESNNFAYTLPFPMDYYNPYGESESLKEERLITLFKDAIFVADSVDLISFEDSDFVIVFHAGIGQDFSLPYLDPTPEDIPSTYVDRDMLGEPFLGVEHGIILPETENHLLFEEGSILFDQASEPCDYQYGLTGVMALMVGFASGLPPLWDLESGESRIGIFGLMDQGSNNGRGLIPSPPDAWTRIFAGWETPTIVRPSNSISLLSRSENNIIKIPMTDSEYFLIEN
;
A
#
# COMPACT_ATOMS: atom_id res chain seq x y z
N MET A 1 37.79 11.33 2.70
CA MET A 1 38.60 11.48 3.93
C MET A 1 38.15 10.40 4.90
N TYR A 2 38.96 9.35 5.04
CA TYR A 2 38.66 8.14 5.79
C TYR A 2 38.52 8.40 7.30
N LYS A 3 37.53 7.78 7.96
CA LYS A 3 37.66 7.35 9.36
C LYS A 3 36.99 5.99 9.59
N ARG A 4 37.86 5.02 9.85
CA ARG A 4 37.62 3.74 10.55
C ARG A 4 36.94 4.00 11.90
N PHE A 5 36.00 3.15 12.27
CA PHE A 5 35.86 2.69 13.65
C PHE A 5 35.81 1.16 13.70
N SER A 6 36.62 0.61 14.59
CA SER A 6 36.68 -0.81 14.97
C SER A 6 36.57 -0.85 16.48
N ARG A 7 35.64 -1.65 17.02
CA ARG A 7 35.86 -2.63 18.09
C ARG A 7 34.57 -3.37 18.47
N ILE A 8 34.51 -4.61 18.03
CA ILE A 8 34.19 -5.86 18.76
C ILE A 8 33.21 -5.73 19.94
N SER A 9 32.05 -6.38 19.80
CA SER A 9 31.47 -7.27 20.81
C SER A 9 30.57 -8.28 20.08
N ILE A 10 30.87 -9.57 20.24
CA ILE A 10 30.08 -10.69 19.74
C ILE A 10 29.09 -11.07 20.84
N PRO A 11 27.77 -10.91 20.66
CA PRO A 11 26.81 -11.74 21.36
C PRO A 11 26.48 -12.94 20.48
N PHE A 12 26.63 -14.12 21.06
CA PHE A 12 26.05 -15.36 20.54
C PHE A 12 24.53 -15.16 20.41
N LEU A 13 24.02 -14.99 19.19
CA LEU A 13 22.59 -15.16 18.91
C LEU A 13 22.31 -16.66 18.85
N LEU A 14 21.72 -17.17 19.94
CA LEU A 14 20.95 -18.40 19.90
C LEU A 14 19.76 -18.15 18.95
N PHE A 15 19.83 -18.73 17.75
CA PHE A 15 18.70 -18.83 16.82
C PHE A 15 17.59 -19.62 17.51
N SER A 16 16.71 -18.88 18.18
CA SER A 16 15.38 -19.35 18.48
C SER A 16 14.62 -19.19 17.18
N LEU A 17 14.28 -20.31 16.53
CA LEU A 17 13.28 -20.35 15.46
C LEU A 17 11.92 -20.00 16.09
N ASN A 18 11.75 -18.75 16.50
CA ASN A 18 10.44 -18.17 16.61
C ASN A 18 10.05 -17.86 15.17
N ASN A 19 9.18 -18.70 14.60
CA ASN A 19 8.32 -18.23 13.52
C ASN A 19 7.60 -17.02 14.12
N ILE A 20 8.10 -15.82 13.81
CA ILE A 20 7.28 -14.62 13.88
C ILE A 20 6.25 -14.88 12.78
N SER A 21 5.17 -15.57 13.13
CA SER A 21 3.97 -15.53 12.32
C SER A 21 3.62 -14.06 12.31
N GLY A 22 3.84 -13.40 11.16
CA GLY A 22 3.25 -12.09 10.95
C GLY A 22 1.76 -12.18 11.25
N ASP A 23 1.14 -11.04 11.53
CA ASP A 23 -0.31 -10.96 11.71
C ASP A 23 -1.01 -11.00 10.34
N VAL A 24 -0.66 -12.03 9.56
CA VAL A 24 -1.04 -12.24 8.16
C VAL A 24 -1.96 -13.45 8.04
N ILE A 25 -2.58 -13.89 9.14
CA ILE A 25 -3.61 -14.94 9.16
C ILE A 25 -4.85 -14.36 9.85
N GLY A 26 -6.02 -14.75 9.36
CA GLY A 26 -7.30 -14.28 9.88
C GLY A 26 -7.82 -13.06 9.13
N GLN A 27 -8.92 -12.52 9.65
CA GLN A 27 -9.58 -11.35 9.08
C GLN A 27 -9.15 -10.10 9.84
N LYS A 28 -8.81 -9.04 9.11
CA LYS A 28 -8.34 -7.76 9.66
C LYS A 28 -9.50 -6.78 9.77
N LYS A 29 -9.76 -6.28 10.97
CA LYS A 29 -10.69 -5.19 11.23
C LYS A 29 -9.96 -3.87 11.01
N VAL A 30 -10.37 -3.10 10.01
CA VAL A 30 -9.75 -1.81 9.68
C VAL A 30 -10.71 -0.65 9.90
N ILE A 31 -10.17 0.50 10.29
CA ILE A 31 -10.91 1.76 10.27
C ILE A 31 -10.34 2.61 9.12
N CYS A 32 -11.21 2.99 8.18
CA CYS A 32 -10.84 3.84 7.06
C CYS A 32 -11.32 5.27 7.31
N LEU A 33 -10.45 6.25 7.12
CA LEU A 33 -10.74 7.67 7.28
C LEU A 33 -10.60 8.35 5.92
N ARG A 34 -11.63 9.05 5.46
CA ARG A 34 -11.57 9.89 4.26
C ARG A 34 -11.30 11.33 4.67
N VAL A 35 -10.19 11.88 4.18
CA VAL A 35 -9.73 13.21 4.54
C VAL A 35 -9.50 14.10 3.31
N GLU A 36 -9.81 15.36 3.47
CA GLU A 36 -9.59 16.44 2.52
C GLU A 36 -8.70 17.50 3.16
N PHE A 37 -8.17 18.41 2.36
CA PHE A 37 -7.24 19.43 2.80
C PHE A 37 -7.88 20.82 2.74
N GLN A 38 -7.28 21.78 3.44
CA GLN A 38 -7.57 23.18 3.15
C GLN A 38 -7.13 23.50 1.71
N GLU A 39 -7.87 24.36 1.01
CA GLU A 39 -7.44 24.85 -0.30
C GLU A 39 -6.07 25.54 -0.20
N SER A 40 -5.23 25.33 -1.21
CA SER A 40 -3.91 25.92 -1.32
C SER A 40 -3.80 26.69 -2.63
N GLU A 41 -2.95 27.71 -2.65
CA GLU A 41 -2.53 28.39 -3.88
C GLU A 41 -1.28 27.71 -4.47
N SER A 42 -0.77 26.64 -3.86
CA SER A 42 0.33 25.87 -4.43
C SER A 42 -0.08 25.24 -5.76
N SER A 43 0.79 25.35 -6.76
CA SER A 43 0.66 24.60 -8.01
C SER A 43 1.41 23.27 -7.97
N GLY A 44 1.97 22.90 -6.81
CA GLY A 44 2.78 21.69 -6.64
C GLY A 44 1.99 20.46 -6.24
N THR A 45 0.67 20.56 -6.10
CA THR A 45 -0.24 19.46 -5.74
C THR A 45 -1.29 19.27 -6.83
N THR A 46 -1.79 18.05 -6.99
CA THR A 46 -2.86 17.71 -7.92
C THR A 46 -4.23 17.94 -7.30
N GLY A 47 -5.12 18.60 -8.07
CA GLY A 47 -6.47 18.93 -7.62
C GLY A 47 -6.51 20.07 -6.60
N ASN A 48 -7.66 20.27 -5.96
CA ASN A 48 -7.92 21.40 -5.07
C ASN A 48 -7.96 21.03 -3.58
N GLY A 49 -7.51 19.83 -3.22
CA GLY A 49 -7.58 19.30 -1.85
C GLY A 49 -8.92 18.64 -1.48
N HIS A 50 -9.86 18.51 -2.40
CA HIS A 50 -11.15 17.82 -2.21
C HIS A 50 -11.30 16.59 -3.11
N PHE A 51 -12.07 15.60 -2.66
CA PHE A 51 -12.31 14.38 -3.44
C PHE A 51 -13.07 14.69 -4.73
N LEU A 52 -12.77 13.94 -5.78
CA LEU A 52 -13.45 14.07 -7.06
C LEU A 52 -14.89 13.54 -6.96
N MET A 53 -15.87 14.45 -7.00
CA MET A 53 -17.29 14.09 -6.91
C MET A 53 -18.02 14.10 -8.25
N ASN A 54 -17.46 14.76 -9.26
CA ASN A 54 -18.11 14.94 -10.56
C ASN A 54 -17.61 13.87 -11.54
N PRO A 55 -18.50 13.24 -12.33
CA PRO A 55 -18.12 12.23 -13.31
C PRO A 55 -17.08 12.76 -14.31
N ASP A 56 -16.05 11.95 -14.58
CA ASP A 56 -15.09 12.19 -15.64
C ASP A 56 -15.58 11.56 -16.97
N THR A 57 -15.18 12.16 -18.10
CA THR A 57 -15.44 11.61 -19.44
C THR A 57 -14.21 11.61 -20.34
N THR A 58 -13.04 11.92 -19.78
CA THR A 58 -11.77 12.14 -20.50
C THR A 58 -11.37 10.91 -21.32
N CYS A 59 -11.57 9.71 -20.76
CA CYS A 59 -11.30 8.43 -21.44
C CYS A 59 -12.55 7.67 -21.89
N GLY A 60 -13.66 8.38 -22.09
CA GLY A 60 -14.90 7.82 -22.63
C GLY A 60 -15.52 6.75 -21.73
N ASN A 61 -15.70 5.53 -22.24
CA ASN A 61 -16.38 4.45 -21.51
C ASN A 61 -15.42 3.60 -20.65
N TYR A 62 -14.11 3.83 -20.74
CA TYR A 62 -13.10 3.07 -20.00
C TYR A 62 -12.27 4.03 -19.16
N ILE A 63 -12.77 4.26 -17.94
CA ILE A 63 -12.14 5.10 -16.93
C ILE A 63 -11.80 4.21 -15.75
N ILE A 64 -10.53 4.19 -15.37
CA ILE A 64 -10.06 3.51 -14.15
C ILE A 64 -10.33 4.43 -12.97
N ASP A 65 -10.86 3.87 -11.89
CA ASP A 65 -11.26 4.60 -10.68
C ASP A 65 -12.12 5.83 -10.99
N PRO A 66 -13.31 5.68 -11.62
CA PRO A 66 -14.12 6.83 -12.00
C PRO A 66 -14.76 7.49 -10.78
N PRO A 67 -14.85 8.84 -10.74
CA PRO A 67 -15.67 9.57 -9.77
C PRO A 67 -17.16 9.17 -9.83
N PRO A 68 -17.92 9.33 -8.74
CA PRO A 68 -17.54 10.02 -7.50
C PRO A 68 -16.68 9.16 -6.56
N HIS A 69 -15.63 9.75 -5.99
CA HIS A 69 -14.80 9.16 -4.93
C HIS A 69 -15.44 9.35 -3.56
N ASP A 70 -16.66 8.83 -3.43
CA ASP A 70 -17.45 8.86 -2.21
C ASP A 70 -17.20 7.61 -1.34
N LYS A 71 -17.96 7.45 -0.24
CA LYS A 71 -17.82 6.27 0.63
C LYS A 71 -18.03 4.95 -0.12
N THR A 72 -18.93 4.93 -1.11
CA THR A 72 -19.24 3.72 -1.89
C THR A 72 -18.08 3.32 -2.79
N TYR A 73 -17.37 4.30 -3.36
CA TYR A 73 -16.12 4.06 -4.09
C TYR A 73 -15.05 3.39 -3.20
N PHE A 74 -14.75 3.97 -2.03
CA PHE A 74 -13.75 3.38 -1.13
C PHE A 74 -14.16 2.03 -0.55
N GLN A 75 -15.46 1.80 -0.35
CA GLN A 75 -15.98 0.48 0.00
C GLN A 75 -15.69 -0.54 -1.10
N SER A 76 -15.87 -0.16 -2.37
CA SER A 76 -15.55 -1.02 -3.51
C SER A 76 -14.06 -1.34 -3.60
N GLN A 77 -13.18 -0.39 -3.24
CA GLN A 77 -11.72 -0.62 -3.17
C GLN A 77 -11.35 -1.62 -2.05
N LEU A 78 -11.94 -1.48 -0.86
CA LEU A 78 -11.78 -2.46 0.23
C LEU A 78 -12.27 -3.85 -0.18
N GLU A 79 -13.43 -3.94 -0.83
CA GLU A 79 -13.98 -5.20 -1.33
C GLU A 79 -13.04 -5.84 -2.37
N ALA A 80 -12.47 -5.05 -3.29
CA ALA A 80 -11.52 -5.53 -4.29
C ALA A 80 -10.24 -6.11 -3.64
N VAL A 81 -9.66 -5.40 -2.68
CA VAL A 81 -8.45 -5.85 -1.97
C VAL A 81 -8.75 -7.07 -1.08
N ASN A 82 -9.91 -7.09 -0.41
CA ASN A 82 -10.35 -8.27 0.34
C ASN A 82 -10.46 -9.50 -0.57
N ASN A 83 -11.11 -9.37 -1.73
CA ASN A 83 -11.26 -10.45 -2.71
C ASN A 83 -9.90 -10.93 -3.24
N TYR A 84 -8.97 -9.99 -3.49
CA TYR A 84 -7.59 -10.32 -3.86
C TYR A 84 -6.94 -11.20 -2.78
N PHE A 85 -6.94 -10.78 -1.51
CA PHE A 85 -6.31 -11.53 -0.42
C PHE A 85 -6.98 -12.87 -0.15
N HIS A 86 -8.31 -12.96 -0.19
CA HIS A 86 -9.02 -14.24 -0.10
C HIS A 86 -8.60 -15.22 -1.20
N SER A 87 -8.41 -14.73 -2.42
CA SER A 87 -7.97 -15.53 -3.57
C SER A 87 -6.53 -16.02 -3.40
N VAL A 88 -5.58 -15.13 -3.08
CA VAL A 88 -4.15 -15.49 -3.03
C VAL A 88 -3.73 -16.21 -1.76
N SER A 89 -4.51 -16.09 -0.67
CA SER A 89 -4.27 -16.77 0.61
C SER A 89 -5.09 -18.04 0.80
N TYR A 90 -5.93 -18.42 -0.17
CA TYR A 90 -6.90 -19.52 -0.03
C TYR A 90 -7.82 -19.34 1.19
N GLN A 91 -8.37 -18.14 1.33
CA GLN A 91 -9.27 -17.70 2.40
C GLN A 91 -8.66 -17.67 3.80
N LYS A 92 -7.32 -17.72 3.92
CA LYS A 92 -6.62 -17.66 5.22
C LYS A 92 -6.37 -16.24 5.70
N PHE A 93 -6.49 -15.26 4.81
CA PHE A 93 -6.27 -13.86 5.10
C PHE A 93 -7.23 -12.97 4.31
N GLY A 94 -7.68 -11.87 4.91
CA GLY A 94 -8.59 -10.90 4.33
C GLY A 94 -8.89 -9.73 5.28
N ILE A 95 -9.77 -8.85 4.84
CA ILE A 95 -10.31 -7.74 5.62
C ILE A 95 -11.71 -8.15 6.08
N ASP A 96 -11.99 -8.02 7.37
CA ASP A 96 -13.32 -8.21 7.94
C ASP A 96 -14.22 -7.04 7.53
N LEU A 97 -14.88 -7.15 6.37
CA LEU A 97 -15.75 -6.10 5.85
C LEU A 97 -16.97 -5.82 6.76
N ASP A 98 -17.39 -6.77 7.59
CA ASP A 98 -18.53 -6.61 8.50
C ASP A 98 -18.15 -5.83 9.76
N GLN A 99 -16.88 -5.92 10.19
CA GLN A 99 -16.36 -5.22 11.37
C GLN A 99 -15.54 -3.98 11.02
N SER A 100 -15.20 -3.77 9.75
CA SER A 100 -14.49 -2.60 9.27
C SER A 100 -15.46 -1.46 8.94
N ASN A 101 -15.02 -0.22 9.12
CA ASN A 101 -15.85 0.96 8.90
C ASN A 101 -15.12 2.03 8.11
N ILE A 102 -15.85 2.76 7.25
CA ILE A 102 -15.35 3.94 6.53
C ILE A 102 -16.04 5.17 7.08
N PHE A 103 -15.22 6.07 7.61
CA PHE A 103 -15.62 7.34 8.19
C PHE A 103 -15.21 8.51 7.29
N PRO A 104 -15.98 9.61 7.30
CA PRO A 104 -17.27 9.79 7.97
C PRO A 104 -18.36 8.86 7.41
N GLU A 105 -19.40 8.59 8.20
CA GLU A 105 -20.50 7.69 7.79
C GLU A 105 -21.29 8.22 6.58
N SER A 106 -21.35 9.54 6.43
CA SER A 106 -22.03 10.22 5.32
C SER A 106 -21.30 10.00 3.99
N ASN A 107 -22.03 9.55 2.97
CA ASN A 107 -21.45 9.13 1.69
C ASN A 107 -20.55 10.20 1.03
N ASN A 108 -20.99 11.46 1.00
CA ASN A 108 -20.32 12.54 0.26
C ASN A 108 -19.51 13.49 1.15
N PHE A 109 -19.25 13.13 2.41
CA PHE A 109 -18.52 13.98 3.35
C PHE A 109 -17.17 13.36 3.69
N ALA A 110 -16.17 14.21 3.92
CA ALA A 110 -14.83 13.85 4.36
C ALA A 110 -14.39 14.82 5.46
N TYR A 111 -13.42 14.41 6.27
CA TYR A 111 -12.85 15.30 7.29
C TYR A 111 -11.85 16.27 6.67
N THR A 112 -12.01 17.56 6.91
CA THR A 112 -11.03 18.54 6.45
C THR A 112 -9.89 18.66 7.48
N LEU A 113 -8.67 18.37 7.04
CA LEU A 113 -7.46 18.52 7.84
C LEU A 113 -7.11 20.00 8.10
N PRO A 114 -6.34 20.31 9.15
CA PRO A 114 -6.01 21.69 9.53
C PRO A 114 -5.07 22.41 8.56
N PHE A 115 -4.32 21.68 7.72
CA PHE A 115 -3.33 22.22 6.80
C PHE A 115 -3.65 21.82 5.34
N PRO A 116 -3.13 22.59 4.35
CA PRO A 116 -3.21 22.18 2.96
C PRO A 116 -2.30 20.98 2.65
N MET A 117 -2.47 20.35 1.50
CA MET A 117 -1.71 19.16 1.10
C MET A 117 -0.19 19.42 1.03
N ASP A 118 0.24 20.57 0.48
CA ASP A 118 1.64 20.94 0.31
C ASP A 118 2.40 21.11 1.64
N TYR A 119 1.68 21.33 2.74
CA TYR A 119 2.28 21.31 4.08
C TYR A 119 2.72 19.91 4.50
N TYR A 120 1.97 18.88 4.10
CA TYR A 120 2.20 17.49 4.50
C TYR A 120 3.25 16.78 3.64
N ASN A 121 3.54 17.27 2.43
CA ASN A 121 4.69 16.83 1.64
C ASN A 121 5.38 18.01 0.92
N PRO A 122 6.15 18.84 1.65
CA PRO A 122 6.74 20.03 1.07
C PRO A 122 7.88 19.72 0.09
N TYR A 123 7.91 20.41 -1.06
CA TYR A 123 8.95 20.23 -2.05
C TYR A 123 10.29 20.88 -1.64
N GLY A 124 11.40 20.20 -1.96
CA GLY A 124 12.75 20.72 -1.72
C GLY A 124 13.23 20.69 -0.26
N GLU A 125 12.42 20.14 0.64
CA GLU A 125 12.74 19.96 2.04
C GLU A 125 13.47 18.64 2.33
N SER A 126 14.09 18.53 3.52
CA SER A 126 14.80 17.32 3.93
C SER A 126 13.86 16.11 4.11
N GLU A 127 14.36 14.91 3.79
CA GLU A 127 13.62 13.64 3.99
C GLU A 127 13.09 13.48 5.43
N SER A 128 13.88 13.87 6.45
CA SER A 128 13.42 13.82 7.85
C SER A 128 12.21 14.71 8.13
N LEU A 129 12.11 15.86 7.47
CA LEU A 129 10.95 16.73 7.62
C LEU A 129 9.74 16.15 6.90
N LYS A 130 9.92 15.58 5.71
CA LYS A 130 8.83 14.91 4.98
C LYS A 130 8.27 13.73 5.79
N GLU A 131 9.13 12.90 6.37
CA GLU A 131 8.71 11.81 7.27
C GLU A 131 7.91 12.33 8.47
N GLU A 132 8.40 13.38 9.15
CA GLU A 132 7.67 14.04 10.24
C GLU A 132 6.29 14.54 9.80
N ARG A 133 6.18 15.09 8.58
CA ARG A 133 4.94 15.61 8.03
C ARG A 133 3.94 14.51 7.65
N LEU A 134 4.39 13.38 7.11
CA LEU A 134 3.53 12.21 6.87
C LEU A 134 2.99 11.65 8.17
N ILE A 135 3.82 11.56 9.22
CA ILE A 135 3.37 11.17 10.57
C ILE A 135 2.36 12.20 11.10
N THR A 136 2.58 13.49 10.85
CA THR A 136 1.65 14.56 11.22
C THR A 136 0.30 14.41 10.51
N LEU A 137 0.28 14.12 9.21
CA LEU A 137 -0.94 13.85 8.45
C LEU A 137 -1.74 12.71 9.07
N PHE A 138 -1.06 11.58 9.35
CA PHE A 138 -1.70 10.41 9.92
C PHE A 138 -2.33 10.72 11.29
N LYS A 139 -1.60 11.45 12.16
CA LYS A 139 -2.10 11.88 13.48
C LYS A 139 -3.24 12.88 13.37
N ASP A 140 -3.14 13.86 12.46
CA ASP A 140 -4.20 14.85 12.24
C ASP A 140 -5.49 14.18 11.75
N ALA A 141 -5.39 13.22 10.82
CA ALA A 141 -6.55 12.45 10.33
C ALA A 141 -7.28 11.72 11.47
N ILE A 142 -6.53 10.98 12.30
CA ILE A 142 -7.08 10.26 13.46
C ILE A 142 -7.70 11.24 14.45
N PHE A 143 -7.00 12.33 14.78
CA PHE A 143 -7.46 13.31 15.76
C PHE A 143 -8.73 14.03 15.30
N VAL A 144 -8.78 14.49 14.05
CA VAL A 144 -9.96 15.18 13.50
C VAL A 144 -11.16 14.22 13.49
N ALA A 145 -10.96 12.99 13.02
CA ALA A 145 -12.03 11.99 12.95
C ALA A 145 -12.60 11.66 14.35
N ASP A 146 -11.74 11.42 15.35
CA ASP A 146 -12.18 11.23 16.74
C ASP A 146 -12.91 12.47 17.29
N SER A 147 -12.40 13.67 17.03
CA SER A 147 -13.00 14.90 17.56
C SER A 147 -14.41 15.18 17.03
N VAL A 148 -14.73 14.69 15.83
CA VAL A 148 -16.02 14.90 15.16
C VAL A 148 -16.99 13.76 15.48
N ASP A 149 -16.56 12.51 15.35
CA ASP A 149 -17.44 11.33 15.41
C ASP A 149 -17.19 10.43 16.64
N LEU A 150 -16.26 10.80 17.53
CA LEU A 150 -15.92 10.07 18.77
C LEU A 150 -15.55 8.60 18.49
N ILE A 151 -14.70 8.41 17.49
CA ILE A 151 -14.29 7.09 16.98
C ILE A 151 -13.34 6.42 17.99
N SER A 152 -13.68 5.20 18.41
CA SER A 152 -12.76 4.35 19.15
C SER A 152 -11.94 3.49 18.19
N PHE A 153 -10.61 3.57 18.31
CA PHE A 153 -9.67 2.79 17.50
C PHE A 153 -9.12 1.53 18.18
N GLU A 154 -9.47 1.28 19.45
CA GLU A 154 -8.85 0.24 20.30
C GLU A 154 -8.95 -1.18 19.74
N ASP A 155 -10.00 -1.48 18.97
CA ASP A 155 -10.25 -2.81 18.41
C ASP A 155 -9.79 -2.96 16.94
N SER A 156 -9.24 -1.91 16.33
CA SER A 156 -8.79 -1.98 14.93
C SER A 156 -7.39 -2.59 14.83
N ASP A 157 -7.17 -3.47 13.85
CA ASP A 157 -5.85 -4.01 13.55
C ASP A 157 -4.92 -2.92 12.99
N PHE A 158 -5.46 -2.00 12.18
CA PHE A 158 -4.80 -0.79 11.70
C PHE A 158 -5.79 0.20 11.08
N VAL A 159 -5.32 1.44 10.89
CA VAL A 159 -6.08 2.53 10.24
C VAL A 159 -5.63 2.73 8.80
N ILE A 160 -6.56 3.01 7.90
CA ILE A 160 -6.29 3.44 6.52
C ILE A 160 -6.79 4.87 6.34
N VAL A 161 -5.91 5.80 5.99
CA VAL A 161 -6.28 7.19 5.67
C VAL A 161 -6.29 7.33 4.15
N PHE A 162 -7.47 7.51 3.58
CA PHE A 162 -7.64 7.93 2.19
C PHE A 162 -7.64 9.45 2.13
N HIS A 163 -6.78 10.05 1.32
CA HIS A 163 -6.72 11.49 1.14
C HIS A 163 -7.13 11.92 -0.27
N ALA A 164 -7.70 13.11 -0.41
CA ALA A 164 -7.97 13.71 -1.72
C ALA A 164 -6.68 13.97 -2.51
N GLY A 165 -6.78 14.01 -3.84
CA GLY A 165 -5.64 14.12 -4.76
C GLY A 165 -4.97 12.77 -5.06
N ILE A 166 -3.84 12.83 -5.75
CA ILE A 166 -3.15 11.66 -6.29
C ILE A 166 -1.92 11.26 -5.47
N GLY A 167 -1.51 10.00 -5.61
CA GLY A 167 -0.30 9.45 -5.01
C GLY A 167 0.95 9.80 -5.79
N GLN A 168 2.04 10.09 -5.08
CA GLN A 168 3.38 10.23 -5.67
C GLN A 168 4.10 8.86 -5.76
N ASP A 169 3.39 7.84 -6.26
CA ASP A 169 3.83 6.43 -6.19
C ASP A 169 4.59 5.95 -7.44
N PHE A 170 4.63 6.77 -8.49
CA PHE A 170 5.24 6.43 -9.76
C PHE A 170 6.36 7.38 -10.15
N SER A 171 7.48 6.82 -10.63
CA SER A 171 8.51 7.61 -11.28
C SER A 171 8.06 7.98 -12.69
N LEU A 172 7.87 9.27 -12.92
CA LEU A 172 7.59 9.82 -14.24
C LEU A 172 8.90 9.98 -15.03
N PRO A 173 8.91 9.74 -16.35
CA PRO A 173 10.12 9.88 -17.18
C PRO A 173 10.52 11.34 -17.46
N TYR A 174 9.79 12.30 -16.91
CA TYR A 174 9.94 13.74 -17.07
C TYR A 174 9.76 14.45 -15.72
N LEU A 175 9.83 15.78 -15.69
CA LEU A 175 9.64 16.54 -14.46
C LEU A 175 8.19 16.41 -13.98
N ASP A 176 8.03 15.91 -12.76
CA ASP A 176 6.75 15.85 -12.05
C ASP A 176 6.24 17.30 -11.79
N PRO A 177 5.09 17.69 -12.36
CA PRO A 177 4.50 19.01 -12.16
C PRO A 177 3.90 19.16 -10.75
N THR A 178 3.64 18.06 -10.04
CA THR A 178 2.99 18.06 -8.73
C THR A 178 3.86 17.35 -7.68
N PRO A 179 5.09 17.86 -7.44
CA PRO A 179 6.06 17.19 -6.58
C PRO A 179 5.70 17.21 -5.08
N GLU A 180 4.61 17.86 -4.70
CA GLU A 180 4.07 17.96 -3.34
C GLU A 180 2.86 17.04 -3.12
N ASP A 181 2.47 16.24 -4.12
CA ASP A 181 1.50 15.15 -3.95
C ASP A 181 2.01 14.14 -2.93
N ILE A 182 1.11 13.55 -2.14
CA ILE A 182 1.48 12.73 -0.99
C ILE A 182 1.71 11.28 -1.45
N PRO A 183 2.87 10.67 -1.18
CA PRO A 183 3.12 9.28 -1.55
C PRO A 183 2.32 8.31 -0.66
N SER A 184 1.88 7.18 -1.22
CA SER A 184 1.33 6.09 -0.42
C SER A 184 2.36 5.62 0.60
N THR A 185 1.97 5.57 1.88
CA THR A 185 2.91 5.38 2.98
C THR A 185 2.37 4.39 3.99
N TYR A 186 3.17 3.38 4.34
CA TYR A 186 2.95 2.58 5.53
C TYR A 186 3.59 3.28 6.72
N VAL A 187 2.77 3.80 7.64
CA VAL A 187 3.20 4.43 8.89
C VAL A 187 3.33 3.33 9.94
N ASP A 188 4.55 2.80 10.09
CA ASP A 188 4.84 1.76 11.05
C ASP A 188 4.98 2.29 12.50
N ARG A 189 5.16 1.38 13.45
CA ARG A 189 5.32 1.71 14.87
C ARG A 189 6.58 2.52 15.16
N ASP A 190 7.66 2.28 14.40
CA ASP A 190 8.92 2.97 14.61
C ASP A 190 8.81 4.44 14.17
N MET A 191 8.09 4.69 13.07
CA MET A 191 7.71 6.04 12.61
C MET A 191 6.77 6.73 13.61
N LEU A 192 5.71 6.04 14.06
CA LEU A 192 4.69 6.64 14.93
C LEU A 192 5.22 6.97 16.33
N GLY A 193 6.13 6.13 16.82
CA GLY A 193 6.67 6.14 18.18
C GLY A 193 5.72 5.45 19.15
N GLU A 194 5.10 6.22 20.05
CA GLU A 194 4.08 5.70 20.94
C GLU A 194 2.71 5.64 20.24
N PRO A 195 1.84 4.66 20.59
CA PRO A 195 0.49 4.57 20.03
C PRO A 195 -0.27 5.90 20.15
N PHE A 196 -0.96 6.30 19.09
CA PHE A 196 -1.70 7.56 19.03
C PHE A 196 -3.21 7.28 19.09
N LEU A 197 -3.87 7.68 20.18
CA LEU A 197 -5.30 7.38 20.43
C LEU A 197 -5.65 5.88 20.27
N GLY A 198 -4.73 5.00 20.67
CA GLY A 198 -4.88 3.55 20.57
C GLY A 198 -4.47 2.95 19.22
N VAL A 199 -4.14 3.77 18.22
CA VAL A 199 -3.63 3.31 16.93
C VAL A 199 -2.14 3.02 17.03
N GLU A 200 -1.72 1.81 16.64
CA GLU A 200 -0.32 1.38 16.67
C GLU A 200 0.41 1.65 15.34
N HIS A 201 -0.29 1.51 14.21
CA HIS A 201 0.25 1.72 12.86
C HIS A 201 -0.90 1.89 11.85
N GLY A 202 -0.57 2.26 10.61
CA GLY A 202 -1.56 2.36 9.55
C GLY A 202 -0.99 2.75 8.21
N ILE A 203 -1.88 3.09 7.27
CA ILE A 203 -1.54 3.37 5.88
C ILE A 203 -2.14 4.72 5.48
N ILE A 204 -1.40 5.49 4.69
CA ILE A 204 -1.89 6.65 3.94
C ILE A 204 -1.97 6.26 2.47
N LEU A 205 -3.11 6.50 1.82
CA LEU A 205 -3.37 6.24 0.40
C LEU A 205 -4.07 7.44 -0.24
N PRO A 206 -3.82 7.73 -1.52
CA PRO A 206 -4.58 8.73 -2.26
C PRO A 206 -5.98 8.24 -2.62
N GLU A 207 -6.79 9.13 -3.20
CA GLU A 207 -8.13 8.75 -3.69
C GLU A 207 -8.05 7.86 -4.93
N THR A 208 -7.00 8.05 -5.73
CA THR A 208 -6.77 7.36 -7.01
C THR A 208 -5.30 7.47 -7.39
N GLU A 209 -4.87 6.61 -8.32
CA GLU A 209 -3.59 6.72 -9.05
C GLU A 209 -3.78 7.22 -10.49
N ASN A 210 -5.02 7.51 -10.89
CA ASN A 210 -5.36 7.90 -12.24
C ASN A 210 -5.21 9.41 -12.43
N HIS A 211 -4.01 9.82 -12.85
CA HIS A 211 -3.66 11.22 -13.11
C HIS A 211 -4.62 11.89 -14.10
N LEU A 212 -5.14 11.17 -15.09
CA LEU A 212 -6.01 11.72 -16.14
C LEU A 212 -7.39 12.18 -15.64
N LEU A 213 -7.73 11.89 -14.38
CA LEU A 213 -8.94 12.43 -13.74
C LEU A 213 -8.77 13.91 -13.32
N PHE A 214 -7.55 14.43 -13.41
CA PHE A 214 -7.19 15.79 -13.04
C PHE A 214 -6.64 16.57 -14.24
N GLU A 215 -6.75 17.90 -14.18
CA GLU A 215 -6.25 18.78 -15.25
C GLU A 215 -4.73 18.66 -15.42
N GLU A 216 -4.00 18.49 -14.31
CA GLU A 216 -2.56 18.27 -14.25
C GLU A 216 -2.16 17.01 -15.04
N GLY A 217 -2.97 15.94 -14.95
CA GLY A 217 -2.79 14.73 -15.75
C GLY A 217 -2.88 14.95 -17.25
N SER A 218 -3.77 15.83 -17.69
CA SER A 218 -3.87 16.15 -19.12
C SER A 218 -2.61 16.83 -19.65
N ILE A 219 -1.92 17.60 -18.80
CA ILE A 219 -0.63 18.23 -19.14
C ILE A 219 0.48 17.18 -19.15
N LEU A 220 0.50 16.29 -18.15
CA LEU A 220 1.46 15.19 -18.00
C LEU A 220 1.55 14.29 -19.24
N PHE A 221 0.41 14.05 -19.89
CA PHE A 221 0.31 13.12 -21.03
C PHE A 221 -0.05 13.82 -22.35
N ASP A 222 0.15 15.14 -22.46
CA ASP A 222 -0.25 15.93 -23.63
C ASP A 222 0.46 15.52 -24.94
N GLN A 223 1.69 15.00 -24.84
CA GLN A 223 2.49 14.49 -25.96
C GLN A 223 2.28 12.98 -26.22
N ALA A 224 1.51 12.28 -25.38
CA ALA A 224 1.24 10.87 -25.60
C ALA A 224 0.29 10.67 -26.77
N SER A 225 0.58 9.70 -27.65
CA SER A 225 -0.32 9.38 -28.77
C SER A 225 -1.64 8.77 -28.31
N GLU A 226 -1.60 8.03 -27.19
CA GLU A 226 -2.74 7.39 -26.56
C GLU A 226 -2.73 7.71 -25.05
N PRO A 227 -3.10 8.93 -24.61
CA PRO A 227 -3.02 9.34 -23.20
C PRO A 227 -3.79 8.41 -22.27
N CYS A 228 -4.96 7.92 -22.70
CA CYS A 228 -5.80 7.00 -21.93
C CYS A 228 -5.17 5.63 -21.65
N ASP A 229 -3.99 5.33 -22.21
CA ASP A 229 -3.17 4.18 -21.82
C ASP A 229 -2.34 4.41 -20.55
N TYR A 230 -2.37 5.61 -19.96
CA TYR A 230 -1.65 5.96 -18.73
C TYR A 230 -2.59 6.14 -17.53
N GLN A 231 -3.69 5.39 -17.52
CA GLN A 231 -4.58 5.28 -16.36
C GLN A 231 -4.09 4.17 -15.42
N TYR A 232 -3.98 4.46 -14.13
CA TYR A 232 -3.53 3.53 -13.09
C TYR A 232 -4.59 3.43 -11.99
N GLY A 233 -4.77 2.23 -11.44
CA GLY A 233 -5.77 1.96 -10.41
C GLY A 233 -5.18 1.82 -9.02
N LEU A 234 -5.94 2.23 -8.00
CA LEU A 234 -5.57 2.21 -6.59
C LEU A 234 -5.40 0.80 -6.02
N THR A 235 -6.13 -0.19 -6.55
CA THR A 235 -6.20 -1.55 -5.97
C THR A 235 -4.83 -2.20 -5.72
N GLY A 236 -3.87 -2.01 -6.64
CA GLY A 236 -2.55 -2.62 -6.58
C GLY A 236 -1.68 -2.06 -5.46
N VAL A 237 -1.59 -0.73 -5.36
CA VAL A 237 -0.84 -0.07 -4.27
C VAL A 237 -1.53 -0.31 -2.93
N MET A 238 -2.86 -0.30 -2.88
CA MET A 238 -3.61 -0.63 -1.67
C MET A 238 -3.34 -2.06 -1.20
N ALA A 239 -3.29 -3.05 -2.12
CA ALA A 239 -2.93 -4.42 -1.78
C ALA A 239 -1.50 -4.54 -1.24
N LEU A 240 -0.54 -3.82 -1.84
CA LEU A 240 0.84 -3.75 -1.35
C LEU A 240 0.91 -3.19 0.08
N MET A 241 0.23 -2.06 0.32
CA MET A 241 0.23 -1.40 1.63
C MET A 241 -0.46 -2.22 2.71
N VAL A 242 -1.59 -2.87 2.40
CA VAL A 242 -2.23 -3.82 3.32
C VAL A 242 -1.30 -5.00 3.62
N GLY A 243 -0.52 -5.44 2.64
CA GLY A 243 0.56 -6.42 2.86
C GLY A 243 1.55 -5.95 3.92
N PHE A 244 2.05 -4.72 3.83
CA PHE A 244 2.95 -4.15 4.83
C PHE A 244 2.32 -4.01 6.21
N ALA A 245 1.12 -3.42 6.29
CA ALA A 245 0.42 -3.22 7.55
C ALA A 245 0.03 -4.53 8.26
N SER A 246 0.00 -5.64 7.52
CA SER A 246 -0.25 -6.97 8.09
C SER A 246 1.06 -7.72 8.42
N GLY A 247 2.22 -7.22 8.00
CA GLY A 247 3.54 -7.77 8.32
C GLY A 247 4.19 -8.61 7.22
N LEU A 248 3.76 -8.49 5.97
CA LEU A 248 4.52 -9.03 4.84
C LEU A 248 5.75 -8.14 4.58
N PRO A 249 6.96 -8.71 4.48
CA PRO A 249 8.16 -7.92 4.29
C PRO A 249 8.32 -7.47 2.83
N PRO A 250 9.01 -6.35 2.59
CA PRO A 250 9.40 -5.94 1.25
C PRO A 250 10.43 -6.92 0.67
N LEU A 251 10.38 -7.13 -0.64
CA LEU A 251 11.24 -8.09 -1.34
C LEU A 251 12.15 -7.43 -2.38
N TRP A 252 12.22 -6.09 -2.39
CA TRP A 252 13.25 -5.34 -3.08
C TRP A 252 14.44 -5.02 -2.15
N ASP A 253 15.49 -4.45 -2.70
CA ASP A 253 16.62 -3.96 -1.93
C ASP A 253 16.30 -2.66 -1.20
N LEU A 254 16.29 -2.69 0.13
CA LEU A 254 15.93 -1.52 0.95
C LEU A 254 16.92 -0.35 0.87
N GLU A 255 18.17 -0.60 0.48
CA GLU A 255 19.18 0.46 0.38
C GLU A 255 19.16 1.11 -1.01
N SER A 256 19.07 0.31 -2.07
CA SER A 256 19.13 0.80 -3.45
C SER A 256 17.78 1.02 -4.11
N GLY A 257 16.70 0.46 -3.57
CA GLY A 257 15.38 0.41 -4.21
C GLY A 257 15.29 -0.58 -5.38
N GLU A 258 16.36 -1.34 -5.66
CA GLU A 258 16.35 -2.26 -6.80
C GLU A 258 15.43 -3.45 -6.55
N SER A 259 14.56 -3.70 -7.52
CA SER A 259 13.72 -4.89 -7.56
C SER A 259 14.54 -6.19 -7.57
N ARG A 260 14.07 -7.22 -6.87
CA ARG A 260 14.72 -8.55 -6.82
C ARG A 260 13.82 -9.66 -7.35
N ILE A 261 12.52 -9.56 -7.12
CA ILE A 261 11.49 -10.49 -7.61
C ILE A 261 10.80 -9.92 -8.85
N GLY A 262 10.65 -8.61 -8.93
CA GLY A 262 9.97 -7.93 -10.03
C GLY A 262 8.46 -8.13 -10.02
N ILE A 263 7.87 -8.10 -11.21
CA ILE A 263 6.41 -8.17 -11.42
C ILE A 263 5.77 -9.48 -10.95
N PHE A 264 6.57 -10.46 -10.52
CA PHE A 264 6.12 -11.79 -10.11
C PHE A 264 5.70 -11.89 -8.65
N GLY A 265 5.95 -10.87 -7.81
CA GLY A 265 5.58 -10.89 -6.39
C GLY A 265 4.94 -9.58 -5.96
N LEU A 266 3.85 -9.67 -5.17
CA LEU A 266 3.13 -8.52 -4.63
C LEU A 266 4.07 -7.54 -3.92
N MET A 267 4.92 -8.06 -3.03
CA MET A 267 5.79 -7.26 -2.17
C MET A 267 7.06 -6.74 -2.88
N ASP A 268 6.97 -6.56 -4.20
CA ASP A 268 7.95 -5.94 -5.10
C ASP A 268 7.14 -5.25 -6.22
N GLN A 269 7.58 -5.25 -7.48
CA GLN A 269 6.88 -4.56 -8.57
C GLN A 269 5.53 -5.15 -8.98
N GLY A 270 5.10 -6.24 -8.35
CA GLY A 270 3.88 -6.96 -8.72
C GLY A 270 2.58 -6.23 -8.45
N SER A 271 2.57 -5.26 -7.53
CA SER A 271 1.42 -4.37 -7.28
C SER A 271 1.00 -3.58 -8.53
N ASN A 272 1.96 -3.24 -9.40
CA ASN A 272 1.74 -2.40 -10.58
C ASN A 272 1.19 -3.17 -11.80
N ASN A 273 1.01 -4.48 -11.69
CA ASN A 273 0.53 -5.30 -12.80
C ASN A 273 -0.87 -4.90 -13.27
N GLY A 274 -1.06 -4.92 -14.59
CA GLY A 274 -2.32 -4.45 -15.20
C GLY A 274 -2.61 -2.98 -14.89
N ARG A 275 -1.57 -2.15 -14.70
CA ARG A 275 -1.68 -0.74 -14.26
C ARG A 275 -2.35 -0.60 -12.89
N GLY A 276 -1.96 -1.45 -11.95
CA GLY A 276 -2.51 -1.49 -10.59
C GLY A 276 -3.84 -2.26 -10.46
N LEU A 277 -4.46 -2.70 -11.55
CA LEU A 277 -5.75 -3.39 -11.50
C LEU A 277 -5.66 -4.89 -11.16
N ILE A 278 -4.52 -5.51 -11.47
CA ILE A 278 -4.36 -6.96 -11.36
C ILE A 278 -3.04 -7.26 -10.66
N PRO A 279 -2.90 -6.93 -9.37
CA PRO A 279 -1.69 -7.19 -8.62
C PRO A 279 -1.31 -8.68 -8.71
N SER A 280 -0.01 -8.97 -8.83
CA SER A 280 0.44 -10.36 -8.79
C SER A 280 0.12 -11.00 -7.45
N PRO A 281 -0.08 -12.33 -7.39
CA PRO A 281 -0.02 -13.04 -6.12
C PRO A 281 1.34 -12.84 -5.44
N PRO A 282 1.44 -12.94 -4.12
CA PRO A 282 2.73 -13.03 -3.45
C PRO A 282 3.47 -14.28 -3.92
N ASP A 283 4.79 -14.25 -3.97
CA ASP A 283 5.60 -15.39 -4.43
C ASP A 283 5.54 -16.57 -3.44
N ALA A 284 6.00 -17.75 -3.87
CA ALA A 284 6.03 -18.96 -3.06
C ALA A 284 6.67 -18.78 -1.67
N TRP A 285 7.74 -17.99 -1.54
CA TRP A 285 8.37 -17.76 -0.24
C TRP A 285 7.44 -16.98 0.68
N THR A 286 6.84 -15.90 0.17
CA THR A 286 5.93 -15.04 0.95
C THR A 286 4.71 -15.81 1.44
N ARG A 287 4.12 -16.67 0.60
CA ARG A 287 2.95 -17.47 0.99
C ARG A 287 3.28 -18.55 2.04
N ILE A 288 4.50 -19.09 2.01
CA ILE A 288 4.99 -19.99 3.07
C ILE A 288 5.28 -19.20 4.36
N PHE A 289 5.94 -18.05 4.24
CA PHE A 289 6.23 -17.15 5.36
C PHE A 289 4.94 -16.73 6.07
N ALA A 290 3.90 -16.39 5.32
CA ALA A 290 2.60 -16.01 5.84
C ALA A 290 1.78 -17.18 6.41
N GLY A 291 2.26 -18.43 6.27
CA GLY A 291 1.54 -19.62 6.70
C GLY A 291 0.31 -19.95 5.83
N TRP A 292 0.19 -19.35 4.64
CA TRP A 292 -0.92 -19.60 3.72
C TRP A 292 -0.76 -20.92 2.98
N GLU A 293 0.46 -21.41 2.82
CA GLU A 293 0.74 -22.68 2.15
C GLU A 293 1.84 -23.47 2.85
N THR A 294 1.78 -24.79 2.70
CA THR A 294 2.84 -25.71 3.10
C THR A 294 3.48 -26.32 1.86
N PRO A 295 4.82 -26.26 1.72
CA PRO A 295 5.48 -26.83 0.55
C PRO A 295 5.60 -28.35 0.67
N THR A 296 5.51 -29.03 -0.47
CA THR A 296 5.91 -30.44 -0.59
C THR A 296 7.43 -30.52 -0.75
N ILE A 297 8.09 -31.17 0.21
CA ILE A 297 9.54 -31.36 0.18
C ILE A 297 9.89 -32.50 -0.77
N VAL A 298 10.70 -32.21 -1.79
CA VAL A 298 11.14 -33.19 -2.77
C VAL A 298 12.66 -33.24 -2.83
N ARG A 299 13.21 -34.46 -2.89
CA ARG A 299 14.62 -34.70 -3.19
C ARG A 299 14.78 -34.95 -4.69
N PRO A 300 15.96 -34.69 -5.28
CA PRO A 300 16.19 -34.89 -6.71
C PRO A 300 15.65 -36.26 -7.18
N SER A 301 14.64 -36.22 -8.04
CA SER A 301 13.99 -37.39 -8.65
C SER A 301 13.81 -37.14 -10.15
N ASN A 302 13.56 -38.19 -10.93
CA ASN A 302 13.64 -38.09 -12.39
C ASN A 302 12.46 -37.36 -13.07
N SER A 303 11.38 -37.01 -12.36
CA SER A 303 10.29 -36.15 -12.89
C SER A 303 9.30 -35.72 -11.80
N ILE A 304 8.92 -34.44 -11.76
CA ILE A 304 7.84 -33.91 -10.91
C ILE A 304 6.83 -33.20 -11.83
N SER A 305 5.53 -33.38 -11.60
CA SER A 305 4.48 -32.65 -12.31
C SER A 305 4.05 -31.46 -11.45
N LEU A 306 4.11 -30.25 -12.02
CA LEU A 306 3.62 -29.03 -11.40
C LEU A 306 2.28 -28.68 -12.02
N LEU A 307 1.22 -28.66 -11.20
CA LEU A 307 -0.07 -28.13 -11.62
C LEU A 307 0.00 -26.60 -11.70
N SER A 308 -0.98 -25.98 -12.35
CA SER A 308 -1.18 -24.53 -12.22
C SER A 308 -1.44 -24.15 -10.75
N ARG A 309 -1.06 -22.92 -10.38
CA ARG A 309 -1.13 -22.40 -9.01
C ARG A 309 -2.42 -22.80 -8.31
N SER A 310 -2.25 -23.55 -7.23
CA SER A 310 -3.30 -24.10 -6.40
C SER A 310 -2.73 -24.36 -4.99
N GLU A 311 -3.61 -24.45 -4.01
CA GLU A 311 -3.21 -24.53 -2.60
C GLU A 311 -2.28 -25.72 -2.34
N ASN A 312 -1.16 -25.46 -1.65
CA ASN A 312 -0.16 -26.43 -1.23
C ASN A 312 0.55 -27.15 -2.39
N ASN A 313 0.64 -26.51 -3.56
CA ASN A 313 1.32 -27.03 -4.74
C ASN A 313 2.76 -26.49 -4.92
N ILE A 314 3.31 -25.83 -3.89
CA ILE A 314 4.71 -25.38 -3.90
C ILE A 314 5.63 -26.57 -3.67
N ILE A 315 6.65 -26.73 -4.52
CA ILE A 315 7.73 -27.71 -4.31
C ILE A 315 8.91 -27.03 -3.64
N LYS A 316 9.42 -27.63 -2.56
CA LYS A 316 10.67 -27.23 -1.91
C LYS A 316 11.76 -28.28 -2.15
N ILE A 317 12.87 -27.87 -2.75
CA ILE A 317 14.06 -28.72 -2.95
C ILE A 317 15.17 -28.22 -2.00
N PRO A 318 15.38 -28.88 -0.84
CA PRO A 318 16.45 -28.49 0.08
C PRO A 318 17.83 -28.87 -0.49
N MET A 319 18.77 -27.93 -0.42
CA MET A 319 20.19 -28.14 -0.76
C MET A 319 21.02 -28.30 0.51
N THR A 320 20.77 -27.44 1.50
CA THR A 320 21.35 -27.49 2.85
C THR A 320 20.25 -27.20 3.89
N ASP A 321 20.63 -27.04 5.15
CA ASP A 321 19.70 -26.65 6.21
C ASP A 321 19.19 -25.19 6.04
N SER A 322 19.90 -24.36 5.28
CA SER A 322 19.57 -22.93 5.05
C SER A 322 19.34 -22.57 3.59
N GLU A 323 19.71 -23.41 2.63
CA GLU A 323 19.58 -23.15 1.19
C GLU A 323 18.60 -24.12 0.54
N TYR A 324 17.68 -23.59 -0.25
CA TYR A 324 16.66 -24.36 -0.94
C TYR A 324 16.13 -23.62 -2.18
N PHE A 325 15.54 -24.37 -3.09
CA PHE A 325 14.69 -23.81 -4.16
C PHE A 325 13.22 -23.97 -3.80
N LEU A 326 12.42 -22.97 -4.17
CA LEU A 326 10.97 -23.06 -4.25
C LEU A 326 10.57 -23.04 -5.71
N ILE A 327 9.67 -23.93 -6.11
CA ILE A 327 9.21 -24.05 -7.48
C ILE A 327 7.69 -24.10 -7.48
N GLU A 328 7.08 -23.28 -8.33
CA GLU A 328 5.65 -23.23 -8.61
C GLU A 328 5.40 -22.96 -10.11
N ASN A 329 4.14 -23.06 -10.53
CA ASN A 329 3.66 -22.81 -11.90
C ASN A 329 2.29 -22.13 -11.86
#